data_AF-A0AA39C2Y7-F1
#
_entry.id   AF-A0AA39C2Y7-F1
#
_cell.length_a   1.000
_cell.length_b   1.000
_cell.length_c   1.000
_cell.angle_alpha   90.00
_cell.angle_beta   90.00
_cell.angle_gamma   90.00
#
_symmetry.space_group_name_H-M   'P 1'
#
loop_
_entity.id
_entity.type
_entity.pdbx_description
1 polymer ?
#
loop_
_entity_poly.entity_id
_entity_poly.type
_entity_poly.pdbx_seq_one_letter_code
_entity_poly.pdbx_strand_id
1 'polypeptide(L)'
;RSCGRMGRKPNVPQEGIIKVLEKYIDRFSTNEFPPYGDSLWKEMSQDLGGHLIPRSIYTHVRYDKRGDLSQARRNKGISVAPKAKSVLIYDQPESEDEEVFDLDEDYVPENPTLQTRPDFETFELRLSNEDWALIKPDESNRPKKLQEYPDWYR
;
A
#
# COMPACT_ATOMS: atom_id res chain seq x y z
N ARG A 1 20.52 1.21 29.05
CA ARG A 1 19.17 1.82 28.99
C ARG A 1 18.79 1.88 27.52
N SER A 2 17.90 1.00 27.06
CA SER A 2 17.55 0.88 25.64
C SER A 2 16.63 2.02 25.23
N CYS A 3 17.06 2.81 24.26
CA CYS A 3 16.25 3.85 23.62
C CYS A 3 15.30 3.15 22.64
N GLY A 4 14.17 2.67 23.13
CA GLY A 4 13.12 2.14 22.25
C GLY A 4 12.74 3.23 21.25
N ARG A 5 12.96 2.98 19.96
CA ARG A 5 12.46 3.83 18.87
C ARG A 5 10.94 3.82 18.99
N MET A 6 10.38 4.80 19.69
CA MET A 6 8.93 4.98 19.74
C MET A 6 8.51 5.35 18.33
N GLY A 7 7.93 4.38 17.62
CA GLY A 7 7.31 4.60 16.33
C GLY A 7 6.40 5.82 16.39
N ARG A 8 6.32 6.57 15.28
CA ARG A 8 5.49 7.78 15.22
C ARG A 8 4.09 7.45 15.72
N LYS A 9 3.62 8.20 16.72
CA LYS A 9 2.26 8.02 17.24
C LYS A 9 1.29 8.27 16.09
N PRO A 10 0.29 7.40 15.88
CA PRO A 10 -0.69 7.61 14.82
C PRO A 10 -1.39 8.95 15.04
N ASN A 11 -1.51 9.73 13.96
CA ASN A 11 -2.11 11.07 14.00
C ASN A 11 -3.56 11.08 14.50
N VAL A 12 -4.26 9.94 14.42
CA VAL A 12 -5.67 9.81 14.80
C VAL A 12 -5.85 8.66 15.79
N PRO A 13 -6.54 8.89 16.91
CA PRO A 13 -6.92 7.82 17.83
C PRO A 13 -7.86 6.84 17.14
N GLN A 14 -7.64 5.55 17.38
CA GLN A 14 -8.40 4.47 16.76
C GLN A 14 -9.91 4.59 17.02
N GLU A 15 -10.27 4.97 18.24
CA GLU A 15 -11.66 5.18 18.66
C GLU A 15 -12.37 6.25 17.82
N GLY A 16 -11.68 7.30 17.41
CA GLY A 16 -12.25 8.34 16.56
C GLY A 16 -12.61 7.80 15.18
N ILE A 17 -11.74 6.98 14.61
CA ILE A 17 -11.96 6.33 13.31
C ILE A 17 -13.15 5.36 13.40
N ILE A 18 -13.18 4.52 14.43
CA ILE A 18 -14.27 3.54 14.64
C ILE A 18 -15.62 4.25 14.74
N LYS A 19 -15.73 5.35 15.51
CA LYS A 19 -16.97 6.12 15.64
C LYS A 19 -17.46 6.69 14.30
N VAL A 20 -16.55 7.19 13.46
CA VAL A 20 -16.92 7.67 12.12
C VAL A 20 -17.34 6.52 11.22
N LEU A 21 -16.65 5.38 11.28
CA LEU A 21 -17.06 4.17 10.54
C LEU A 21 -18.44 3.66 10.97
N GLU A 22 -18.75 3.71 12.26
CA GLU A 22 -20.06 3.36 12.81
C GLU A 22 -21.18 4.29 12.34
N LYS A 23 -20.88 5.59 12.11
CA LYS A 23 -21.84 6.57 11.56
C LYS A 23 -22.21 6.25 10.11
N TYR A 24 -21.25 5.77 9.32
CA TYR A 24 -21.42 5.43 7.91
C TYR A 24 -21.58 3.93 7.67
N ILE A 25 -21.92 3.15 8.70
CA ILE A 25 -21.90 1.69 8.66
C ILE A 25 -22.84 1.11 7.60
N ASP A 26 -23.94 1.79 7.28
CA ASP A 26 -24.91 1.37 6.27
C ASP A 26 -24.24 1.14 4.92
N ARG A 27 -23.27 1.99 4.56
CA ARG A 27 -22.48 1.90 3.32
C ARG A 27 -21.38 0.84 3.37
N PHE A 28 -21.05 0.35 4.56
CA PHE A 28 -19.99 -0.65 4.79
C PHE A 28 -20.52 -1.98 5.34
N SER A 29 -21.83 -2.20 5.25
CA SER A 29 -22.50 -3.44 5.66
C SER A 29 -22.12 -4.63 4.76
N THR A 30 -21.71 -4.38 3.52
CA THR A 30 -21.28 -5.37 2.55
C THR A 30 -19.77 -5.29 2.28
N ASN A 31 -19.22 -6.28 1.56
CA ASN A 31 -17.82 -6.26 1.08
C ASN A 31 -17.62 -5.44 -0.21
N GLU A 32 -18.68 -4.77 -0.68
CA GLU A 32 -18.69 -3.86 -1.81
C GLU A 32 -18.48 -2.45 -1.30
N PHE A 33 -17.24 -1.98 -1.41
CA PHE A 33 -16.88 -0.65 -0.96
C PHE A 33 -17.11 0.38 -2.07
N PRO A 34 -17.50 1.61 -1.71
CA PRO A 34 -17.59 2.72 -2.65
C PRO A 34 -16.27 2.94 -3.41
N PRO A 35 -16.33 3.43 -4.67
CA PRO A 35 -15.14 3.74 -5.43
C PRO A 35 -14.35 4.88 -4.77
N TYR A 36 -13.04 4.94 -5.01
CA TYR A 36 -12.16 5.97 -4.43
C TYR A 36 -12.63 7.41 -4.66
N GLY A 37 -13.28 7.67 -5.80
CA GLY A 37 -13.79 9.00 -6.17
C GLY A 37 -15.08 9.41 -5.47
N ASP A 38 -15.67 8.56 -4.64
CA ASP A 38 -16.92 8.85 -3.95
C ASP A 38 -16.77 10.03 -2.98
N SER A 39 -17.78 10.91 -2.92
CA SER A 39 -17.82 12.04 -1.99
C SER A 39 -17.84 11.58 -0.52
N LEU A 40 -18.29 10.34 -0.26
CA LEU A 40 -18.29 9.73 1.07
C LEU A 40 -16.92 9.84 1.78
N TRP A 41 -15.82 9.60 1.06
CA TRP A 41 -14.48 9.64 1.65
C TRP A 41 -14.08 11.05 2.07
N LYS A 42 -14.58 12.08 1.37
CA LYS A 42 -14.37 13.48 1.73
C LYS A 42 -15.19 13.87 2.95
N GLU A 43 -16.43 13.42 3.04
CA GLU A 43 -17.30 13.65 4.21
C GLU A 43 -16.72 13.01 5.47
N MET A 44 -16.28 11.75 5.39
CA MET A 44 -15.63 11.07 6.50
C MET A 44 -14.32 11.77 6.93
N SER A 45 -13.59 12.35 5.98
CA SER A 45 -12.38 13.12 6.27
C SER A 45 -12.70 14.38 7.06
N GLN A 46 -13.76 15.08 6.69
CA GLN A 46 -14.23 16.27 7.39
C GLN A 46 -14.75 15.94 8.80
N ASP A 47 -15.48 14.84 8.95
CA ASP A 47 -15.94 14.34 10.26
C ASP A 47 -14.78 13.98 11.20
N LEU A 48 -13.64 13.58 10.65
CA LEU A 48 -12.39 13.33 11.37
C LEU A 48 -11.53 14.60 11.55
N GLY A 49 -12.09 15.79 11.34
CA GLY A 49 -11.38 17.06 11.50
C GLY A 49 -10.27 17.28 10.46
N GLY A 50 -10.29 16.57 9.34
CA GLY A 50 -9.25 16.63 8.31
C GLY A 50 -7.94 15.95 8.70
N HIS A 51 -7.89 15.21 9.81
CA HIS A 51 -6.67 14.53 10.26
C HIS A 51 -6.28 13.34 9.36
N LEU A 52 -7.26 12.75 8.68
CA LEU A 52 -7.03 11.72 7.66
C LEU A 52 -7.55 12.24 6.32
N ILE A 53 -6.67 12.24 5.32
CA ILE A 53 -7.05 12.53 3.94
C ILE A 53 -7.99 11.44 3.39
N PRO A 54 -8.89 11.75 2.45
CA PRO A 54 -9.85 10.80 1.89
C PRO A 54 -9.21 9.49 1.40
N ARG A 55 -8.01 9.58 0.82
CA ARG A 55 -7.23 8.41 0.37
C ARG A 55 -6.83 7.48 1.49
N SER A 56 -6.40 8.03 2.63
CA SER A 56 -6.05 7.24 3.79
C SER A 56 -7.29 6.56 4.37
N ILE A 57 -8.45 7.21 4.39
CA ILE A 57 -9.69 6.60 4.87
C ILE A 57 -10.08 5.43 3.97
N TYR A 58 -10.04 5.62 2.65
CA TYR A 58 -10.32 4.56 1.69
C TYR A 58 -9.43 3.32 1.91
N THR A 59 -8.11 3.51 2.10
CA THR A 59 -7.21 2.37 2.35
C THR A 59 -7.43 1.77 3.73
N HIS A 60 -7.71 2.57 4.76
CA HIS A 60 -8.04 2.07 6.10
C HIS A 60 -9.25 1.16 6.08
N VAL A 61 -10.32 1.55 5.40
CA VAL A 61 -11.55 0.74 5.27
C VAL A 61 -11.32 -0.49 4.42
N ARG A 62 -10.70 -0.34 3.23
CA ARG A 62 -10.55 -1.44 2.27
C ARG A 62 -9.64 -2.55 2.77
N TYR A 63 -8.56 -2.20 3.48
CA TYR A 63 -7.61 -3.16 4.03
C TYR A 63 -7.89 -3.50 5.50
N ASP A 64 -8.94 -2.92 6.09
CA ASP A 64 -9.25 -3.05 7.51
C ASP A 64 -7.99 -2.80 8.38
N LYS A 65 -7.32 -1.67 8.13
CA LYS A 65 -6.09 -1.31 8.87
C LYS A 65 -6.42 -1.30 10.36
N ARG A 66 -5.62 -2.03 11.14
CA ARG A 66 -5.77 -2.19 12.60
C ARG A 66 -7.08 -2.86 13.06
N GLY A 67 -7.86 -3.42 12.14
CA GLY A 67 -9.16 -4.02 12.46
C GLY A 67 -10.28 -3.00 12.71
N ASP A 68 -10.10 -1.75 12.29
CA ASP A 68 -11.03 -0.64 12.59
C ASP A 68 -12.44 -0.89 12.03
N LEU A 69 -12.54 -1.39 10.79
CA LEU A 69 -13.82 -1.70 10.15
C LEU A 69 -14.42 -2.97 10.74
N SER A 70 -13.61 -4.00 11.01
CA SER A 70 -14.07 -5.21 11.68
C SER A 70 -14.63 -4.91 13.08
N GLN A 71 -14.00 -4.02 13.82
CA GLN A 71 -14.47 -3.58 15.14
C GLN A 71 -15.75 -2.76 15.03
N ALA A 72 -15.83 -1.80 14.11
CA ALA A 72 -17.05 -1.03 13.86
C ALA A 72 -18.25 -1.93 13.49
N ARG A 73 -18.02 -2.93 12.63
CA ARG A 73 -19.04 -3.94 12.25
C ARG A 73 -19.47 -4.77 13.45
N ARG A 74 -18.53 -5.24 14.27
CA ARG A 74 -18.82 -6.00 15.50
C ARG A 74 -19.67 -5.19 16.47
N ASN A 75 -19.35 -3.91 16.67
CA ASN A 75 -20.11 -3.01 17.54
C ASN A 75 -21.56 -2.80 17.07
N LYS A 76 -21.79 -2.85 15.75
CA LYS A 76 -23.11 -2.73 15.13
C LYS A 76 -23.81 -4.08 14.89
N GLY A 77 -23.21 -5.19 15.32
CA GLY A 77 -23.80 -6.53 15.17
C GLY A 77 -23.78 -7.08 13.74
N ILE A 78 -22.95 -6.52 12.85
CA ILE A 78 -22.84 -6.93 11.45
C ILE A 78 -21.74 -7.98 11.32
N SER A 79 -22.10 -9.19 10.87
CA SER A 79 -21.15 -10.25 10.56
C SER A 79 -20.99 -10.36 9.05
N VAL A 80 -19.81 -10.01 8.54
CA VAL A 80 -19.46 -10.15 7.13
C VAL A 80 -18.36 -11.20 7.01
N ALA A 81 -18.48 -12.11 6.04
CA ALA A 81 -17.43 -13.08 5.76
C ALA A 81 -16.10 -12.34 5.45
N PRO A 82 -14.97 -12.76 6.04
CA PRO A 82 -13.69 -12.12 5.81
C PRO A 82 -13.35 -12.19 4.32
N LYS A 83 -12.98 -11.05 3.75
CA LYS A 83 -12.49 -11.00 2.36
C LYS A 83 -11.17 -11.79 2.35
N ALA A 84 -11.11 -12.88 1.59
CA ALA A 84 -9.88 -13.64 1.44
C ALA A 84 -8.78 -12.68 1.00
N LYS A 85 -7.68 -12.61 1.78
CA LYS A 85 -6.52 -11.81 1.40
C LYS A 85 -5.99 -12.41 0.11
N SER A 86 -6.09 -11.70 -1.00
CA SER A 86 -5.39 -12.07 -2.23
C SER A 86 -3.90 -11.91 -1.96
N VAL A 87 -3.24 -12.98 -1.52
CA VAL A 87 -1.79 -13.05 -1.47
C VAL A 87 -1.34 -13.12 -2.93
N LEU A 88 -0.64 -12.08 -3.39
CA LEU A 88 0.13 -12.18 -4.63
C LEU A 88 1.30 -13.11 -4.31
N ILE A 89 1.13 -14.40 -4.61
CA ILE A 89 2.23 -15.36 -4.60
C ILE A 89 3.09 -15.00 -5.81
N TYR A 90 4.20 -14.32 -5.57
CA TYR A 90 5.27 -14.25 -6.56
C TYR A 90 6.00 -15.60 -6.49
N ASP A 91 5.98 -16.36 -7.59
CA ASP A 91 6.89 -17.49 -7.78
C ASP A 91 8.31 -16.93 -7.80
N GLN A 92 9.01 -17.01 -6.67
CA GLN A 92 10.43 -16.74 -6.55
C GLN A 92 11.11 -18.04 -6.16
N PRO A 93 12.15 -18.49 -6.89
CA PRO A 93 12.87 -19.71 -6.56
C PRO A 93 13.56 -19.56 -5.20
N GLU A 94 13.47 -20.61 -4.39
CA GLU A 94 14.06 -20.74 -3.05
C GLU A 94 15.51 -20.23 -3.02
N SER A 95 15.71 -19.12 -2.32
CA SER A 95 16.98 -18.83 -1.66
C SER A 95 16.66 -18.45 -0.22
N GLU A 96 17.07 -19.32 0.68
CA GLU A 96 17.11 -19.08 2.12
C GLU A 96 18.05 -17.91 2.38
N ASP A 97 17.49 -16.74 2.68
CA ASP A 97 18.04 -15.74 3.59
C ASP A 97 16.95 -14.67 3.82
N GLU A 98 16.29 -14.75 4.97
CA GLU A 98 15.31 -13.76 5.42
C GLU A 98 16.02 -12.44 5.77
N GLU A 99 16.23 -11.58 4.78
CA GLU A 99 16.40 -10.14 5.02
C GLU A 99 15.11 -9.40 4.64
N VAL A 100 14.36 -9.00 5.67
CA VAL A 100 13.24 -8.08 5.54
C VAL A 100 13.80 -6.71 5.14
N PHE A 101 13.83 -6.42 3.84
CA PHE A 101 14.12 -5.07 3.35
C PHE A 101 12.94 -4.16 3.67
N ASP A 102 13.15 -3.18 4.54
CA ASP A 102 12.33 -1.96 4.60
C ASP A 102 12.47 -1.25 3.26
N LEU A 103 11.59 -1.60 2.31
CA LEU A 103 11.43 -0.89 1.05
C LEU A 103 10.96 0.53 1.36
N ASP A 104 11.81 1.52 1.12
CA ASP A 104 11.42 2.93 1.12
C ASP A 104 10.17 3.09 0.23
N GLU A 105 9.08 3.55 0.85
CA GLU A 105 7.70 3.58 0.36
C GLU A 105 7.47 4.56 -0.83
N ASP A 106 8.56 5.12 -1.37
CA ASP A 106 8.59 6.07 -2.48
C ASP A 106 8.89 5.42 -3.84
N TYR A 107 9.27 4.14 -3.88
CA TYR A 107 9.48 3.44 -5.16
C TYR A 107 8.14 2.92 -5.71
N VAL A 108 7.57 3.68 -6.65
CA VAL A 108 6.49 3.24 -7.53
C VAL A 108 7.14 2.67 -8.78
N PRO A 109 7.10 1.35 -9.04
CA PRO A 109 7.12 0.90 -10.42
C PRO A 109 5.86 1.49 -11.05
N GLU A 110 6.02 2.54 -11.87
CA GLU A 110 5.00 2.97 -12.80
C GLU A 110 4.72 1.78 -13.72
N ASN A 111 3.84 0.87 -13.30
CA ASN A 111 3.00 0.00 -14.13
C ASN A 111 2.38 -1.11 -13.26
N PRO A 112 1.26 -0.84 -12.59
CA PRO A 112 0.31 -1.90 -12.30
C PRO A 112 -0.48 -2.12 -13.58
N THR A 113 -0.13 -3.18 -14.32
CA THR A 113 -0.97 -3.87 -15.30
C THR A 113 -1.88 -2.96 -16.14
N LEU A 114 -1.41 -2.66 -17.36
CA LEU A 114 -2.18 -2.17 -18.51
C LEU A 114 -3.53 -2.88 -18.65
N GLN A 115 -4.53 -2.46 -17.87
CA GLN A 115 -5.91 -2.57 -18.27
C GLN A 115 -6.08 -1.51 -19.34
N THR A 116 -6.01 -1.99 -20.58
CA THR A 116 -6.35 -1.32 -21.83
C THR A 116 -7.47 -0.30 -21.61
N ARG A 117 -7.06 0.94 -21.39
CA ARG A 117 -7.89 2.10 -21.71
C ARG A 117 -8.23 1.97 -23.21
N PRO A 118 -9.47 2.24 -23.64
CA PRO A 118 -9.92 1.99 -25.01
C PRO A 118 -9.15 2.77 -26.10
N ASP A 119 -8.25 3.68 -25.69
CA ASP A 119 -7.58 4.63 -26.57
C ASP A 119 -6.07 4.36 -26.73
N PHE A 120 -5.53 3.30 -26.10
CA PHE A 120 -4.10 2.98 -26.18
C PHE A 120 -3.86 1.88 -27.19
N GLU A 121 -3.31 2.26 -28.34
CA GLU A 121 -2.82 1.33 -29.36
C GLU A 121 -1.66 0.52 -28.79
N THR A 122 -1.84 -0.80 -28.67
CA THR A 122 -0.79 -1.71 -28.22
C THR A 122 -0.01 -2.18 -29.45
N PHE A 123 1.32 -2.13 -29.39
CA PHE A 123 2.19 -2.69 -30.42
C PHE A 123 3.14 -3.74 -29.83
N GLU A 124 3.48 -4.75 -30.61
CA GLU A 124 4.42 -5.80 -30.24
C GLU A 124 5.85 -5.36 -30.64
N LEU A 125 6.73 -5.17 -29.65
CA LEU A 125 8.14 -4.90 -29.89
C LEU A 125 8.92 -6.22 -29.92
N ARG A 126 9.49 -6.58 -31.07
CA ARG A 126 10.42 -7.71 -31.22
C ARG A 126 11.82 -7.17 -31.45
N LEU A 127 12.70 -7.38 -30.47
CA LEU A 127 14.12 -7.07 -30.57
C LEU A 127 14.91 -8.38 -30.63
N SER A 128 15.87 -8.46 -31.53
CA SER A 128 16.84 -9.56 -31.54
C SER A 128 17.86 -9.37 -30.40
N ASN A 129 18.53 -10.45 -30.00
CA ASN A 129 19.58 -10.37 -28.98
C ASN A 129 20.75 -9.46 -29.41
N GLU A 130 21.02 -9.38 -30.72
CA GLU A 130 22.06 -8.53 -31.29
C GLU A 130 21.69 -7.05 -31.17
N ASP A 131 20.45 -6.71 -31.51
CA ASP A 131 19.93 -5.34 -31.37
C ASP A 131 19.90 -4.89 -29.91
N TRP A 132 19.49 -5.79 -29.00
CA TRP A 132 19.50 -5.51 -27.57
C TRP A 132 20.90 -5.24 -27.02
N ALA A 133 21.91 -5.97 -27.51
CA ALA A 133 23.30 -5.79 -27.08
C ALA A 133 23.87 -4.41 -27.45
N LEU A 134 23.34 -3.76 -28.50
CA LEU A 134 23.75 -2.42 -28.93
C LEU A 134 23.13 -1.29 -28.08
N ILE A 135 21.94 -1.51 -27.51
CA ILE A 135 21.17 -0.48 -26.79
C ILE A 135 21.16 -0.65 -25.28
N LYS A 136 21.53 -1.83 -24.75
CA LYS A 136 21.57 -2.04 -23.30
C LYS A 136 22.63 -1.12 -22.67
N PRO A 137 22.34 -0.52 -21.50
CA PRO A 137 23.32 0.30 -20.80
C PRO A 137 24.54 -0.53 -20.39
N ASP A 138 25.73 0.01 -20.60
CA ASP A 138 26.99 -0.64 -20.21
C ASP A 138 27.06 -0.81 -18.68
N GLU A 139 27.26 -2.05 -18.23
CA GLU A 139 27.35 -2.37 -16.81
C GLU A 139 28.56 -1.73 -16.11
N SER A 140 29.51 -1.22 -16.89
CA SER A 140 30.70 -0.50 -16.43
C SER A 140 30.41 0.92 -15.90
N ASN A 141 29.22 1.47 -16.14
CA ASN A 141 28.83 2.81 -15.70
C ASN A 141 28.00 2.84 -14.40
N ARG A 142 27.91 1.73 -13.67
CA ARG A 142 27.32 1.74 -12.32
C ARG A 142 28.20 2.58 -11.39
N PRO A 143 27.68 3.63 -10.73
CA PRO A 143 28.46 4.34 -9.72
C PRO A 143 28.88 3.35 -8.64
N LYS A 144 30.19 3.26 -8.37
CA LYS A 144 30.74 2.42 -7.30
C LYS A 144 30.02 2.78 -5.99
N LYS A 145 29.49 1.77 -5.29
CA LYS A 145 28.92 1.89 -3.93
C LYS A 145 29.81 2.83 -3.10
N LEU A 146 29.22 3.88 -2.53
CA LEU A 146 29.86 4.75 -1.55
C LEU A 146 30.45 3.88 -0.43
N GLN A 147 31.73 4.14 -0.14
CA GLN A 147 32.55 3.45 0.83
C GLN A 147 31.93 3.45 2.25
N GLU A 148 32.22 2.35 2.94
CA GLU A 148 31.97 2.06 4.35
C GLU A 148 32.24 3.25 5.28
N TYR A 149 31.33 3.47 6.22
CA TYR A 149 31.54 4.43 7.33
C TYR A 149 32.51 3.84 8.37
N PRO A 150 33.39 4.65 8.98
CA PRO A 150 34.41 4.15 9.92
C PRO A 150 33.86 3.75 11.30
N ASP A 151 34.58 2.79 11.90
CA ASP A 151 34.35 1.96 13.10
C ASP A 151 34.09 2.63 14.47
N TRP A 152 33.47 3.82 14.57
CA TRP A 152 33.13 4.40 15.89
C TRP A 152 31.77 3.94 16.45
N TYR A 153 31.25 2.80 15.98
CA TYR A 153 29.99 2.18 16.43
C TYR A 153 30.21 0.81 17.11
N ARG A 154 31.24 0.69 17.96
CA ARG A 154 31.39 -0.45 18.89
C ARG A 154 31.31 0.00 20.34
#